data_AF-A0A926U0F8-F1
#
_entry.id   AF-A0A926U0F8-F1
#
_cell.length_a   1.000
_cell.length_b   1.000
_cell.length_c   1.000
_cell.angle_alpha   90.00
_cell.angle_beta   90.00
_cell.angle_gamma   90.00
#
_symmetry.space_group_name_H-M   'P 1'
#
loop_
_entity.id
_entity.type
_entity.pdbx_description
1 polymer ?
#
loop_
_entity_poly.entity_id
_entity_poly.type
_entity_poly.pdbx_seq_one_letter_code
_entity_poly.pdbx_strand_id
1 'polypeptide(L)'
;MSTIPAKQIANLPRIARESLTIATTNTIPALALTPVNAASVKLFVNGVQYDAIRSPVVLTLNAKTLTWSAANAGFSLDSSDRVTAEYVTSEPAT
;
A
#
# COMPACT_ATOMS: atom_id res chain seq x y z
N MET A 1 21.22 -5.30 -30.39
CA MET A 1 19.93 -5.37 -29.67
C MET A 1 20.20 -6.05 -28.34
N SER A 2 20.15 -5.32 -27.22
CA SER A 2 20.37 -5.91 -25.90
C SER A 2 19.10 -6.59 -25.42
N THR A 3 19.10 -7.92 -25.39
CA THR A 3 18.03 -8.71 -24.80
C THR A 3 18.09 -8.55 -23.28
N ILE A 4 17.08 -7.91 -22.69
CA ILE A 4 16.97 -7.84 -21.22
C ILE A 4 16.61 -9.24 -20.74
N PRO A 5 17.42 -9.91 -19.90
CA PRO A 5 17.12 -11.26 -19.43
C PRO A 5 15.78 -11.26 -18.65
N ALA A 6 14.93 -12.27 -18.87
CA ALA A 6 13.57 -12.34 -18.33
C ALA A 6 13.49 -12.17 -16.78
N LYS A 7 14.52 -12.62 -16.06
CA LYS A 7 14.65 -12.45 -14.61
C LYS A 7 14.83 -10.99 -14.19
N GLN A 8 15.36 -10.16 -15.07
CA GLN A 8 15.57 -8.72 -14.84
C GLN A 8 14.30 -7.90 -15.14
N ILE A 9 13.45 -8.38 -16.06
CA ILE A 9 12.10 -7.82 -16.30
C ILE A 9 11.20 -8.05 -15.08
N ALA A 10 11.35 -9.21 -14.43
CA ALA A 10 10.57 -9.60 -13.25
C ALA A 10 10.79 -8.67 -12.02
N ASN A 11 11.91 -7.94 -11.99
CA ASN A 11 12.28 -7.06 -10.88
C ASN A 11 12.13 -5.56 -11.19
N LEU A 12 11.53 -5.21 -12.33
CA LEU A 12 11.29 -3.81 -12.66
C LEU A 12 10.23 -3.22 -11.73
N PRO A 13 10.40 -1.97 -11.25
CA PRO A 13 9.38 -1.30 -10.48
C PRO A 13 8.06 -1.26 -11.26
N ARG A 14 6.99 -1.74 -10.64
CA ARG A 14 5.63 -1.71 -11.19
C ARG A 14 4.65 -1.24 -10.13
N ILE A 15 3.52 -0.72 -10.57
CA ILE A 15 2.42 -0.36 -9.68
C ILE A 15 1.62 -1.63 -9.37
N ALA A 16 1.49 -1.93 -8.09
CA ALA A 16 0.57 -2.94 -7.57
C ALA A 16 -0.63 -2.24 -6.94
N ARG A 17 -1.80 -2.89 -7.02
CA ARG A 17 -3.03 -2.47 -6.36
C ARG A 17 -3.67 -3.68 -5.69
N GLU A 18 -3.99 -3.54 -4.42
CA GLU A 18 -4.52 -4.62 -3.60
C GLU A 18 -5.75 -4.14 -2.83
N SER A 19 -6.83 -4.91 -2.87
CA SER A 19 -8.00 -4.69 -2.02
C SER A 19 -7.75 -5.33 -0.67
N LEU A 20 -7.88 -4.55 0.40
CA LEU A 20 -7.61 -5.00 1.77
C LEU A 20 -8.93 -5.22 2.51
N THR A 21 -9.10 -6.39 3.11
CA THR A 21 -10.25 -6.69 3.98
C THR A 21 -9.91 -6.31 5.41
N ILE A 22 -10.69 -5.42 6.00
CA ILE A 22 -10.49 -4.98 7.38
C ILE A 22 -11.20 -5.97 8.33
N ALA A 23 -10.42 -6.65 9.16
CA ALA A 23 -10.94 -7.60 10.15
C ALA A 23 -11.06 -6.98 11.56
N THR A 24 -10.36 -5.88 11.81
CA THR A 24 -10.30 -5.23 13.12
C THR A 24 -10.28 -3.72 12.91
N THR A 25 -11.09 -3.01 13.70
CA THR A 25 -11.21 -1.55 13.63
C THR A 25 -9.83 -0.89 13.71
N ASN A 26 -9.60 0.12 12.86
CA ASN A 26 -8.35 0.88 12.80
C ASN A 26 -7.07 0.06 12.52
N THR A 27 -7.21 -1.18 12.03
CA THR A 27 -6.08 -2.07 11.74
C THR A 27 -6.08 -2.46 10.27
N ILE A 28 -5.00 -2.13 9.56
CA ILE A 28 -4.81 -2.54 8.17
C ILE A 28 -4.05 -3.88 8.14
N PRO A 29 -4.51 -4.86 7.35
CA PRO A 29 -3.76 -6.10 7.16
C PRO A 29 -2.42 -5.84 6.43
N ALA A 30 -1.49 -6.79 6.55
CA ALA A 30 -0.25 -6.73 5.79
C ALA A 30 -0.53 -6.83 4.28
N LEU A 31 0.28 -6.15 3.49
CA LEU A 31 0.26 -6.20 2.03
C LEU A 31 0.78 -7.55 1.52
N ALA A 32 0.32 -8.01 0.36
CA ALA A 32 0.82 -9.26 -0.22
C ALA A 32 2.25 -9.09 -0.77
N LEU A 33 2.55 -7.92 -1.35
CA LEU A 33 3.86 -7.57 -1.90
C LEU A 33 4.55 -6.46 -1.10
N THR A 34 5.88 -6.44 -1.09
CA THR A 34 6.68 -5.41 -0.42
C THR A 34 6.73 -4.14 -1.28
N PRO A 35 6.26 -2.98 -0.78
CA PRO A 35 6.47 -1.72 -1.46
C PRO A 35 7.94 -1.31 -1.46
N VAL A 36 8.38 -0.63 -2.51
CA VAL A 36 9.76 -0.11 -2.64
C VAL A 36 10.04 0.97 -1.60
N ASN A 37 9.05 1.81 -1.29
CA ASN A 37 9.15 2.81 -0.22
C ASN A 37 7.76 3.23 0.30
N ALA A 38 7.73 3.79 1.52
CA ALA A 38 6.50 4.27 2.15
C ALA A 38 5.84 5.43 1.40
N ALA A 39 6.64 6.33 0.79
CA ALA A 39 6.15 7.52 0.10
C ALA A 39 5.34 7.20 -1.17
N SER A 40 5.55 6.02 -1.75
CA SER A 40 4.83 5.52 -2.92
C SER A 40 3.51 4.82 -2.56
N VAL A 41 3.28 4.55 -1.28
CA VAL A 41 2.03 3.92 -0.83
C VAL A 41 0.93 4.96 -0.73
N LYS A 42 -0.17 4.67 -1.42
CA LYS A 42 -1.43 5.40 -1.33
C LYS A 42 -2.49 4.45 -0.82
N LEU A 43 -3.15 4.84 0.26
CA LEU A 43 -4.28 4.12 0.81
C LEU A 43 -5.56 4.83 0.38
N PHE A 44 -6.48 4.10 -0.21
CA PHE A 44 -7.81 4.60 -0.55
C PHE A 44 -8.81 3.96 0.41
N VAL A 45 -9.47 4.78 1.23
CA VAL A 45 -10.54 4.35 2.14
C VAL A 45 -11.83 5.00 1.68
N ASN A 46 -12.81 4.20 1.26
CA ASN A 46 -14.08 4.64 0.68
C ASN A 46 -13.91 5.69 -0.45
N GLY A 47 -12.82 5.59 -1.22
CA GLY A 47 -12.49 6.50 -2.32
C GLY A 47 -11.69 7.75 -1.91
N VAL A 48 -11.46 7.98 -0.62
CA VAL A 48 -10.57 9.06 -0.14
C VAL A 48 -9.13 8.57 -0.10
N GLN A 49 -8.22 9.33 -0.72
CA GLN A 49 -6.78 9.01 -0.74
C GLN A 49 -6.07 9.57 0.49
N TYR A 50 -5.30 8.70 1.14
CA TYR A 50 -4.34 8.97 2.20
C TYR A 50 -2.95 8.54 1.75
N ASP A 51 -1.96 9.40 1.94
CA ASP A 51 -0.57 9.16 1.57
C ASP A 51 0.38 9.77 2.62
N ALA A 52 1.66 9.41 2.56
CA ALA A 52 2.65 9.87 3.52
C ALA A 52 3.06 11.36 3.34
N ILE A 53 2.59 12.02 2.28
CA ILE A 53 3.00 13.39 1.93
C ILE A 53 2.08 14.42 2.59
N ARG A 54 0.83 14.05 2.87
CA ARG A 54 -0.14 14.91 3.56
C ARG A 54 0.01 14.76 5.09
N SER A 55 0.41 15.86 5.76
CA SER A 55 0.59 15.92 7.23
C SER A 55 -0.75 16.04 7.98
N PRO A 56 -0.89 15.51 9.23
CA PRO A 56 0.09 14.69 9.96
C PRO A 56 0.30 13.34 9.29
N VAL A 57 1.52 12.77 9.38
CA VAL A 57 1.86 11.49 8.74
C VAL A 57 0.85 10.43 9.15
N VAL A 58 0.01 10.05 8.20
CA VAL A 58 -1.05 9.06 8.40
C VAL A 58 -0.53 7.65 8.17
N LEU A 59 0.54 7.46 7.38
CA LEU A 59 1.01 6.17 6.91
C LEU A 59 2.48 5.94 7.21
N THR A 60 2.79 4.76 7.73
CA THR A 60 4.16 4.24 7.87
C THR A 60 4.22 2.81 7.35
N LEU A 61 5.40 2.38 6.91
CA LEU A 61 5.61 1.08 6.29
C LEU A 61 6.83 0.39 6.90
N ASN A 62 6.67 -0.88 7.27
CA ASN A 62 7.77 -1.76 7.62
C ASN A 62 7.64 -3.06 6.82
N ALA A 63 8.51 -3.24 5.82
CA ALA A 63 8.41 -4.31 4.84
C ALA A 63 6.99 -4.36 4.21
N LYS A 64 6.16 -5.34 4.58
CA LYS A 64 4.77 -5.51 4.11
C LYS A 64 3.73 -4.92 5.05
N THR A 65 4.11 -4.59 6.27
CA THR A 65 3.20 -4.06 7.28
C THR A 65 2.99 -2.57 7.06
N LEU A 66 1.78 -2.20 6.65
CA LEU A 66 1.34 -0.82 6.55
C LEU A 66 0.65 -0.42 7.85
N THR A 67 1.17 0.58 8.55
CA THR A 67 0.52 1.16 9.72
C THR A 67 -0.11 2.48 9.33
N TRP A 68 -1.43 2.55 9.45
CA TRP A 68 -2.21 3.75 9.20
C TRP A 68 -2.87 4.25 10.48
N SER A 69 -2.71 5.53 10.79
CA SER A 69 -3.43 6.17 11.90
C SER A 69 -4.72 6.79 11.39
N ALA A 70 -5.83 6.05 11.52
CA ALA A 70 -7.16 6.54 11.17
C ALA A 70 -7.53 7.80 11.97
N ALA A 71 -7.12 7.87 13.25
CA ALA A 71 -7.33 9.05 14.10
C ALA A 71 -6.61 10.31 13.54
N ASN A 72 -5.37 10.18 13.09
CA ASN A 72 -4.64 11.29 12.44
C ASN A 72 -5.29 11.70 11.11
N ALA A 73 -5.97 10.76 10.45
CA ALA A 73 -6.76 10.99 9.25
C ALA A 73 -8.16 11.57 9.51
N GLY A 74 -8.55 11.76 10.78
CA GLY A 74 -9.90 12.20 11.15
C GLY A 74 -10.99 11.20 10.78
N PHE A 75 -10.64 9.91 10.69
CA PHE A 75 -11.51 8.82 10.25
C PHE A 75 -11.48 7.66 11.26
N SER A 76 -12.51 6.81 11.22
CA SER A 76 -12.55 5.56 11.98
C SER A 76 -12.72 4.42 11.00
N LEU A 77 -11.74 3.53 10.92
CA LEU A 77 -11.77 2.40 9.98
C LEU A 77 -12.53 1.22 10.55
N ASP A 78 -13.50 0.71 9.80
CA ASP A 78 -14.31 -0.45 10.15
C ASP A 78 -14.24 -1.56 9.08
N SER A 79 -14.69 -2.76 9.45
CA SER A 79 -14.84 -3.91 8.56
C SER A 79 -15.70 -3.68 7.31
N SER A 80 -16.62 -2.74 7.37
CA SER A 80 -17.49 -2.36 6.25
C SER A 80 -16.83 -1.41 5.24
N ASP A 81 -15.68 -0.82 5.59
CA ASP A 81 -15.00 0.15 4.73
C ASP A 81 -14.27 -0.53 3.57
N ARG A 82 -14.37 0.10 2.41
CA ARG A 82 -13.62 -0.34 1.24
C ARG A 82 -12.22 0.23 1.29
N VAL A 83 -11.24 -0.64 1.50
CA VAL A 83 -9.81 -0.25 1.55
C VAL A 83 -9.06 -0.80 0.35
N THR A 84 -8.24 0.05 -0.28
CA THR A 84 -7.37 -0.34 -1.38
C THR A 84 -6.00 0.30 -1.20
N ALA A 85 -4.93 -0.48 -1.31
CA ALA A 85 -3.56 0.02 -1.32
C ALA A 85 -3.04 0.03 -2.75
N GLU A 86 -2.52 1.18 -3.19
CA GLU A 86 -1.73 1.31 -4.41
C GLU A 86 -0.29 1.62 -4.01
N TYR A 87 0.68 0.92 -4.60
CA TYR A 87 2.09 1.16 -4.29
C TYR A 87 3.01 0.64 -5.39
N VAL A 88 4.26 1.10 -5.38
CA VAL A 88 5.29 0.58 -6.30
C VAL A 88 5.99 -0.60 -5.64
N THR A 89 6.14 -1.71 -6.36
CA THR A 89 6.88 -2.90 -5.94
C THR A 89 7.86 -3.34 -7.03
N SER A 90 8.95 -3.99 -6.63
CA SER A 90 9.88 -4.69 -7.51
C SER A 90 9.71 -6.21 -7.41
N GLU A 91 8.69 -6.70 -6.70
CA GLU A 91 8.38 -8.13 -6.67
C GLU A 91 7.70 -8.56 -7.98
N PRO A 92 8.04 -9.75 -8.51
CA PRO A 92 7.41 -10.29 -9.70
C PRO A 92 5.90 -10.43 -9.49
N ALA A 93 5.12 -10.28 -10.56
CA ALA A 93 3.73 -10.68 -10.54
C ALA A 93 3.68 -12.21 -10.51
N THR A 94 3.23 -12.77 -9.39
CA THR A 94 3.04 -14.22 -9.23
C THR A 94 1.84 -14.72 -10.04
#